data_AF-W7QGI2-F1
#
_entry.id   AF-W7QGI2-F1
#
_cell.length_a   1.000
_cell.length_b   1.000
_cell.length_c   1.000
_cell.angle_alpha   90.00
_cell.angle_beta   90.00
_cell.angle_gamma   90.00
#
_symmetry.space_group_name_H-M   'P 1'
#
loop_
_entity.id
_entity.type
_entity.pdbx_description
1 polymer ?
#
loop_
_entity_poly.entity_id
_entity_poly.type
_entity_poly.pdbx_seq_one_letter_code
_entity_poly.pdbx_strand_id
1 'polypeptide(L)'
;MAFEAAAVVISQYFGHSPAAQQALHDYLDLAFSSGEYEKNPEKLTEGIHEPSQLQARSAAFRSLVLEAYDYRCSASRLRYITPDYRYLVEAAHLVPFAESQDDHPTNGLALTPNLHWAMDNHLIAPGPDYHWHLSPAIDALVPDNRWLCELDGKPLILPRDSQWHPATEALEWRLANLQR
;
A
#
# COMPACT_ATOMS: atom_id res chain seq x y z
N MET A 1 6.73 1.04 13.26
CA MET A 1 5.99 0.97 11.98
C MET A 1 4.48 0.78 12.13
N ALA A 2 3.97 -0.11 12.99
CA ALA A 2 2.55 -0.05 13.40
C ALA A 2 2.26 1.05 14.46
N PHE A 3 3.28 1.88 14.78
CA PHE A 3 3.21 3.01 15.71
C PHE A 3 2.33 4.12 15.16
N GLU A 4 2.61 4.51 13.93
CA GLU A 4 1.90 5.58 13.24
C GLU A 4 0.50 5.10 12.79
N ALA A 5 0.37 3.81 12.45
CA ALA A 5 -0.92 3.19 12.13
C ALA A 5 -1.91 3.23 13.30
N ALA A 6 -1.46 2.99 14.52
CA ALA A 6 -2.31 3.07 15.70
C ALA A 6 -2.34 4.48 16.31
N ALA A 7 -1.37 5.37 16.04
CA ALA A 7 -1.49 6.81 16.30
C ALA A 7 -2.62 7.48 15.48
N VAL A 8 -2.87 7.01 14.25
CA VAL A 8 -3.99 7.48 13.43
C VAL A 8 -5.34 6.96 13.96
N VAL A 9 -5.45 5.68 14.37
CA VAL A 9 -6.66 5.11 15.01
C VAL A 9 -6.99 5.80 16.34
N ILE A 10 -5.97 6.13 17.14
CA ILE A 10 -6.08 6.96 18.34
C ILE A 10 -6.75 8.29 18.03
N SER A 11 -6.20 9.01 17.05
CA SER A 11 -6.65 10.36 16.73
C SER A 11 -8.09 10.40 16.19
N GLN A 12 -8.49 9.36 15.45
CA GLN A 12 -9.80 9.28 14.80
C GLN A 12 -10.92 8.73 15.71
N TYR A 13 -10.65 7.84 16.67
CA TYR A 13 -11.68 7.22 17.54
C TYR A 13 -11.62 7.64 19.02
N PHE A 14 -10.49 8.19 19.48
CA PHE A 14 -10.28 8.63 20.87
C PHE A 14 -9.95 10.12 20.99
N GLY A 15 -10.11 10.91 19.91
CA GLY A 15 -9.85 12.36 19.89
C GLY A 15 -10.68 13.20 20.89
N HIS A 16 -11.58 12.58 21.66
CA HIS A 16 -12.38 13.20 22.71
C HIS A 16 -11.78 13.01 24.13
N SER A 17 -10.73 12.20 24.29
CA SER A 17 -10.09 11.91 25.57
C SER A 17 -8.55 11.92 25.46
N PRO A 18 -7.90 13.02 25.88
CA PRO A 18 -6.44 13.15 25.83
C PRO A 18 -5.68 12.06 26.59
N ALA A 19 -6.27 11.53 27.68
CA ALA A 19 -5.67 10.45 28.46
C ALA A 19 -5.61 9.12 27.69
N ALA A 20 -6.60 8.85 26.82
CA ALA A 20 -6.64 7.64 25.99
C ALA A 20 -5.68 7.73 24.79
N GLN A 21 -5.45 8.95 24.28
CA GLN A 21 -4.51 9.21 23.21
C GLN A 21 -3.05 9.00 23.64
N GLN A 22 -2.72 9.39 24.87
CA GLN A 22 -1.38 9.18 25.42
C GLN A 22 -1.09 7.70 25.69
N ALA A 23 -2.04 6.97 26.28
CA ALA A 23 -1.83 5.56 26.65
C ALA A 23 -1.55 4.62 25.46
N LEU A 24 -2.17 4.86 24.30
CA LEU A 24 -1.96 4.03 23.10
C LEU A 24 -0.72 4.50 22.30
N HIS A 25 -0.30 5.75 22.43
CA HIS A 25 1.02 6.22 22.00
C HIS A 25 2.11 5.53 22.84
N ASP A 26 2.01 5.45 24.15
CA ASP A 26 3.06 4.81 24.97
C ASP A 26 3.19 3.29 24.70
N TYR A 27 2.06 2.62 24.43
CA TYR A 27 2.00 1.18 24.16
C TYR A 27 2.69 0.78 22.85
N LEU A 28 2.41 1.50 21.78
CA LEU A 28 2.97 1.18 20.47
C LEU A 28 4.51 1.39 20.49
N ASP A 29 5.03 2.28 21.33
CA ASP A 29 6.38 2.83 21.21
C ASP A 29 7.33 1.80 21.79
N LEU A 30 6.90 1.23 22.93
CA LEU A 30 7.44 0.03 23.54
C LEU A 30 7.41 -1.18 22.58
N ALA A 31 6.40 -1.29 21.72
CA ALA A 31 6.24 -2.40 20.78
C ALA A 31 7.13 -2.32 19.53
N PHE A 32 7.44 -1.12 19.00
CA PHE A 32 8.34 -0.97 17.83
C PHE A 32 9.80 -0.82 18.18
N SER A 33 10.13 -0.28 19.36
CA SER A 33 11.52 0.03 19.70
C SER A 33 12.34 -1.18 20.14
N SER A 34 11.71 -2.27 20.59
CA SER A 34 12.44 -3.43 21.11
C SER A 34 12.82 -4.47 20.05
N GLY A 35 12.15 -4.53 18.89
CA GLY A 35 12.40 -5.57 17.87
C GLY A 35 12.27 -7.02 18.39
N GLU A 36 11.81 -7.20 19.63
CA GLU A 36 11.72 -8.51 20.30
C GLU A 36 10.43 -9.27 19.94
N TYR A 37 9.50 -8.59 19.29
CA TYR A 37 8.21 -9.16 18.91
C TYR A 37 8.33 -10.33 17.92
N GLU A 38 9.33 -10.29 17.05
CA GLU A 38 9.65 -11.37 16.12
C GLU A 38 10.21 -12.62 16.82
N LYS A 39 10.59 -12.54 18.11
CA LYS A 39 11.34 -13.60 18.79
C LYS A 39 10.50 -14.49 19.71
N ASN A 40 9.22 -14.18 20.01
CA ASN A 40 8.39 -15.06 20.85
C ASN A 40 6.86 -14.81 20.72
N PRO A 41 6.15 -15.54 19.85
CA PRO A 41 4.72 -15.33 19.58
C PRO A 41 3.76 -15.94 20.63
N GLU A 42 4.26 -16.76 21.56
CA GLU A 42 3.47 -17.63 22.45
C GLU A 42 2.74 -16.89 23.61
N LYS A 43 3.05 -15.61 23.88
CA LYS A 43 2.59 -14.91 25.11
C LYS A 43 1.33 -14.05 24.94
N LEU A 44 0.64 -14.13 23.81
CA LEU A 44 -0.54 -13.28 23.51
C LEU A 44 -1.89 -13.96 23.75
N THR A 45 -1.89 -15.21 24.23
CA THR A 45 -3.13 -15.88 24.65
C THR A 45 -3.56 -15.33 26.00
N GLU A 46 -4.37 -14.28 26.01
CA GLU A 46 -5.61 -14.21 26.80
C GLU A 46 -6.29 -12.83 26.69
N GLY A 47 -7.38 -12.77 25.93
CA GLY A 47 -8.58 -12.09 26.45
C GLY A 47 -8.85 -10.64 26.07
N ILE A 48 -8.39 -10.14 24.91
CA ILE A 48 -8.97 -9.01 24.17
C ILE A 48 -8.90 -9.46 22.71
N HIS A 49 -9.94 -9.27 21.87
CA HIS A 49 -9.77 -9.56 20.45
C HIS A 49 -8.98 -8.40 19.82
N GLU A 50 -7.70 -8.39 20.17
CA GLU A 50 -6.62 -7.62 19.55
C GLU A 50 -6.72 -7.87 18.05
N PRO A 51 -6.65 -6.81 17.22
CA PRO A 51 -6.46 -7.02 15.80
C PRO A 51 -5.26 -7.93 15.64
N SER A 52 -5.42 -9.00 14.87
CA SER A 52 -4.32 -9.93 14.67
C SER A 52 -3.11 -9.15 14.14
N GLN A 53 -1.91 -9.61 14.46
CA GLN A 53 -0.66 -8.99 13.96
C GLN A 53 -0.74 -8.66 12.46
N LEU A 54 -1.36 -9.55 11.69
CA LEU A 54 -1.62 -9.40 10.26
C LEU A 54 -2.54 -8.21 9.94
N GLN A 55 -3.61 -8.00 10.71
CA GLN A 55 -4.51 -6.85 10.54
C GLN A 55 -3.80 -5.53 10.85
N ALA A 56 -3.00 -5.48 11.91
CA ALA A 56 -2.23 -4.29 12.26
C ALA A 56 -1.17 -3.94 11.20
N ARG A 57 -0.46 -4.95 10.69
CA ARG A 57 0.50 -4.79 9.58
C ARG A 57 -0.17 -4.28 8.31
N SER A 58 -1.27 -4.91 7.92
CA SER A 58 -2.04 -4.52 6.73
C SER A 58 -2.54 -3.08 6.82
N ALA A 59 -3.04 -2.66 8.00
CA ALA A 59 -3.45 -1.28 8.24
C ALA A 59 -2.29 -0.28 8.16
N ALA A 60 -1.11 -0.65 8.68
CA ALA A 60 0.10 0.18 8.63
C ALA A 60 0.61 0.35 7.19
N PHE A 61 0.78 -0.74 6.44
CA PHE A 61 1.17 -0.71 5.03
C PHE A 61 0.24 0.20 4.23
N ARG A 62 -1.08 0.00 4.39
CA ARG A 62 -2.08 0.79 3.69
C ARG A 62 -1.95 2.28 3.98
N SER A 63 -1.80 2.65 5.26
CA SER A 63 -1.73 4.05 5.67
C SER A 63 -0.46 4.72 5.12
N LEU A 64 0.69 4.08 5.30
CA LEU A 64 1.99 4.61 4.86
C LEU A 64 2.07 4.78 3.34
N VAL A 65 1.62 3.79 2.57
CA VAL A 65 1.61 3.87 1.10
C VAL A 65 0.69 5.01 0.65
N LEU A 66 -0.56 5.04 1.12
CA LEU A 66 -1.52 6.05 0.67
C LEU A 66 -1.06 7.48 1.01
N GLU A 67 -0.45 7.68 2.18
CA GLU A 67 0.11 8.96 2.59
C GLU A 67 1.34 9.36 1.76
N ALA A 68 2.25 8.44 1.47
CA ALA A 68 3.43 8.70 0.63
C ALA A 68 3.07 9.20 -0.77
N TYR A 69 1.93 8.74 -1.31
CA TYR A 69 1.39 9.17 -2.60
C TYR A 69 0.40 10.34 -2.52
N ASP A 70 0.19 10.96 -1.35
CA ASP A 70 -0.83 12.02 -1.15
C ASP A 70 -2.21 11.60 -1.67
N TYR A 71 -2.60 10.35 -1.40
CA TYR A 71 -3.87 9.74 -1.85
C TYR A 71 -4.11 9.85 -3.36
N ARG A 72 -3.04 9.87 -4.14
CA ARG A 72 -3.08 9.98 -5.60
C ARG A 72 -2.73 8.66 -6.25
N CYS A 73 -3.47 8.30 -7.28
CA CYS A 73 -3.16 7.13 -8.09
C CYS A 73 -1.84 7.32 -8.84
N SER A 74 -0.92 6.38 -8.66
CA SER A 74 0.41 6.32 -9.28
C SER A 74 0.36 6.13 -10.80
N ALA A 75 -0.73 5.53 -11.31
CA ALA A 75 -0.99 5.32 -12.74
C ALA A 75 -1.74 6.48 -13.40
N SER A 76 -2.96 6.76 -12.92
CA SER A 76 -3.87 7.72 -13.59
C SER A 76 -3.69 9.18 -13.15
N ARG A 77 -2.88 9.45 -12.12
CA ARG A 77 -2.79 10.75 -11.41
C ARG A 77 -4.06 11.22 -10.71
N LEU A 78 -5.15 10.45 -10.78
CA LEU A 78 -6.41 10.80 -10.12
C LEU A 78 -6.20 10.90 -8.61
N ARG A 79 -6.75 11.97 -8.02
CA ARG A 79 -6.81 12.19 -6.59
C ARG A 79 -8.22 12.66 -6.27
N TYR A 80 -9.06 11.75 -5.83
CA TYR A 80 -10.44 12.04 -5.45
C TYR A 80 -10.56 11.84 -3.95
N ILE A 81 -10.89 12.90 -3.22
CA ILE A 81 -11.11 12.89 -1.78
C ILE A 81 -12.43 13.61 -1.50
N THR A 82 -13.34 12.95 -0.80
CA THR A 82 -14.62 13.54 -0.38
C THR A 82 -14.44 14.46 0.83
N PRO A 83 -15.41 15.34 1.14
CA PRO A 83 -15.35 16.18 2.34
C PRO A 83 -15.23 15.40 3.65
N ASP A 84 -15.75 14.17 3.71
CA ASP A 84 -15.63 13.24 4.84
C ASP A 84 -14.38 12.35 4.77
N TYR A 85 -13.38 12.75 3.97
CA TYR A 85 -12.05 12.12 3.87
C TYR A 85 -12.05 10.66 3.39
N ARG A 86 -13.03 10.28 2.56
CA ARG A 86 -12.95 9.04 1.77
C ARG A 86 -12.20 9.31 0.48
N TYR A 87 -11.37 8.37 0.06
CA TYR A 87 -10.52 8.51 -1.11
C TYR A 87 -10.69 7.35 -2.08
N LEU A 88 -10.52 7.62 -3.39
CA LEU A 88 -10.65 6.62 -4.46
C LEU A 88 -9.27 6.02 -4.81
N VAL A 89 -8.54 5.55 -3.81
CA VAL A 89 -7.25 4.86 -3.99
C VAL A 89 -7.07 3.78 -2.92
N GLU A 90 -6.35 2.73 -3.29
CA GLU A 90 -5.99 1.59 -2.47
C GLU A 90 -4.47 1.42 -2.50
N ALA A 91 -3.92 0.83 -1.44
CA ALA A 91 -2.52 0.43 -1.42
C ALA A 91 -2.40 -0.96 -2.05
N ALA A 92 -1.64 -1.04 -3.13
CA ALA A 92 -1.40 -2.24 -3.88
C ALA A 92 0.06 -2.67 -3.73
N HIS A 93 0.31 -3.94 -3.42
CA HIS A 93 1.67 -4.48 -3.36
C HIS A 93 2.26 -4.65 -4.76
N LEU A 94 3.53 -4.32 -4.96
CA LEU A 94 4.29 -4.62 -6.18
C LEU A 94 4.69 -6.10 -6.23
N VAL A 95 5.10 -6.67 -5.11
CA VAL A 95 5.23 -8.12 -4.93
C VAL A 95 4.17 -8.56 -3.92
N PRO A 96 3.20 -9.40 -4.30
CA PRO A 96 2.11 -9.80 -3.42
C PRO A 96 2.62 -10.28 -2.07
N PHE A 97 1.93 -9.91 -1.00
CA PHE A 97 2.32 -10.26 0.35
C PHE A 97 2.53 -11.78 0.54
N ALA A 98 1.68 -12.60 -0.10
CA ALA A 98 1.81 -14.05 -0.05
C ALA A 98 3.16 -14.58 -0.56
N GLU A 99 3.83 -13.84 -1.44
CA GLU A 99 5.12 -14.19 -2.04
C GLU A 99 6.31 -13.59 -1.28
N SER A 100 6.20 -12.32 -0.85
CA SER A 100 7.32 -11.57 -0.28
C SER A 100 7.33 -11.51 1.25
N GLN A 101 6.16 -11.60 1.89
CA GLN A 101 5.92 -11.21 3.28
C GLN A 101 6.36 -9.76 3.60
N ASP A 102 6.51 -8.92 2.57
CA ASP A 102 7.05 -7.56 2.66
C ASP A 102 5.93 -6.50 2.62
N ASP A 103 5.73 -5.86 3.77
CA ASP A 103 4.80 -4.73 3.96
C ASP A 103 5.55 -3.38 4.02
N HIS A 104 6.78 -3.31 3.51
CA HIS A 104 7.49 -2.04 3.42
C HIS A 104 6.82 -1.13 2.36
N PRO A 105 6.69 0.19 2.59
CA PRO A 105 6.03 1.08 1.63
C PRO A 105 6.70 1.14 0.24
N THR A 106 7.98 0.81 0.14
CA THR A 106 8.69 0.69 -1.16
C THR A 106 8.24 -0.52 -1.98
N ASN A 107 7.51 -1.46 -1.37
CA ASN A 107 6.79 -2.53 -2.07
C ASN A 107 5.33 -2.12 -2.38
N GLY A 108 4.96 -0.85 -2.25
CA GLY A 108 3.59 -0.38 -2.40
C GLY A 108 3.41 0.73 -3.43
N LEU A 109 2.28 0.69 -4.15
CA LEU A 109 1.76 1.77 -4.97
C LEU A 109 0.36 2.18 -4.50
N ALA A 110 0.01 3.46 -4.60
CA ALA A 110 -1.38 3.89 -4.50
C ALA A 110 -2.07 3.77 -5.87
N LEU A 111 -3.14 2.98 -6.00
CA LEU A 111 -3.86 2.77 -7.26
C LEU A 111 -5.36 2.95 -7.10
N THR A 112 -6.06 3.40 -8.15
CA THR A 112 -7.54 3.33 -8.17
C THR A 112 -7.97 1.85 -8.23
N PRO A 113 -9.15 1.47 -7.71
CA PRO A 113 -9.55 0.06 -7.61
C PRO A 113 -9.47 -0.72 -8.93
N ASN A 114 -9.81 -0.08 -10.06
CA ASN A 114 -9.73 -0.70 -11.39
C ASN A 114 -8.28 -0.97 -11.84
N LEU A 115 -7.34 -0.08 -11.51
CA LEU A 115 -5.92 -0.23 -11.86
C LEU A 115 -5.21 -1.19 -10.90
N HIS A 116 -5.61 -1.21 -9.63
CA HIS A 116 -5.19 -2.22 -8.66
C HIS A 116 -5.58 -3.62 -9.17
N TRP A 117 -6.85 -3.82 -9.52
CA TRP A 117 -7.32 -5.07 -10.11
C TRP A 117 -6.54 -5.44 -11.38
N ALA A 118 -6.30 -4.50 -12.29
CA ALA A 118 -5.55 -4.78 -13.51
C ALA A 118 -4.11 -5.24 -13.24
N MET A 119 -3.45 -4.63 -12.24
CA MET A 119 -2.07 -5.00 -11.85
C MET A 119 -2.03 -6.39 -11.20
N ASP A 120 -2.99 -6.70 -10.33
CA ASP A 120 -3.09 -8.01 -9.67
C ASP A 120 -3.44 -9.15 -10.63
N ASN A 121 -4.12 -8.83 -11.73
CA ASN A 121 -4.40 -9.78 -12.81
C ASN A 121 -3.29 -9.79 -13.88
N HIS A 122 -2.12 -9.21 -13.58
CA HIS A 122 -0.95 -9.20 -14.47
C HIS A 122 -1.19 -8.56 -15.84
N LEU A 123 -2.21 -7.68 -15.96
CA LEU A 123 -2.53 -7.00 -17.21
C LEU A 123 -1.66 -5.76 -17.41
N ILE A 124 -1.20 -5.14 -16.33
CA ILE A 124 -0.31 -3.97 -16.34
C ILE A 124 0.80 -4.16 -15.32
N ALA A 125 1.97 -3.57 -15.59
CA ALA A 125 3.09 -3.54 -14.66
C ALA A 125 3.85 -2.22 -14.77
N PRO A 126 4.25 -1.60 -13.65
CA PRO A 126 5.29 -0.59 -13.67
C PRO A 126 6.65 -1.26 -13.86
N GLY A 127 7.55 -0.65 -14.63
CA GLY A 127 8.90 -1.13 -14.86
C GLY A 127 9.96 -0.35 -14.08
N PRO A 128 11.21 -0.88 -13.99
CA PRO A 128 12.35 -0.17 -13.41
C PRO A 128 12.75 1.08 -14.22
N ASP A 129 12.22 1.23 -15.44
CA ASP A 129 12.30 2.44 -16.25
C ASP A 129 11.31 3.53 -15.83
N TYR A 130 10.56 3.30 -14.75
CA TYR A 130 9.50 4.17 -14.23
C TYR A 130 8.43 4.50 -15.28
N HIS A 131 8.12 3.54 -16.15
CA HIS A 131 6.98 3.61 -17.05
C HIS A 131 6.03 2.43 -16.81
N TRP A 132 4.76 2.62 -17.16
CA TRP A 132 3.78 1.55 -17.19
C TRP A 132 3.90 0.74 -18.47
N HIS A 133 3.75 -0.57 -18.35
CA HIS A 133 3.81 -1.55 -19.42
C HIS A 133 2.50 -2.32 -19.45
N LEU A 134 1.91 -2.46 -20.62
CA LEU A 134 0.71 -3.25 -20.87
C LEU A 134 1.07 -4.68 -21.29
N SER A 135 0.31 -5.66 -20.80
CA SER A 135 0.42 -7.04 -21.25
C SER A 135 0.18 -7.15 -22.75
N PRO A 136 1.05 -7.83 -23.52
CA PRO A 136 0.83 -8.06 -24.95
C PRO A 136 -0.37 -8.98 -25.24
N ALA A 137 -0.93 -9.65 -24.23
CA ALA A 137 -2.16 -10.43 -24.37
C ALA A 137 -3.43 -9.56 -24.51
N ILE A 138 -3.34 -8.26 -24.20
CA ILE A 138 -4.44 -7.31 -24.35
C ILE A 138 -4.57 -6.86 -25.80
N ASP A 139 -5.69 -7.20 -26.43
CA ASP A 139 -6.01 -6.76 -27.79
C ASP A 139 -6.38 -5.27 -27.83
N ALA A 140 -5.52 -4.46 -28.43
CA ALA A 140 -5.71 -3.02 -28.60
C ALA A 140 -6.83 -2.66 -29.59
N LEU A 141 -7.31 -3.61 -30.41
CA LEU A 141 -8.43 -3.40 -31.33
C LEU A 141 -9.79 -3.48 -30.63
N VAL A 142 -9.86 -4.12 -29.46
CA VAL A 142 -11.08 -4.20 -28.64
C VAL A 142 -11.29 -2.86 -27.92
N PRO A 143 -12.38 -2.11 -28.22
CA PRO A 143 -12.58 -0.77 -27.66
C PRO A 143 -12.61 -0.71 -26.12
N ASP A 144 -13.08 -1.77 -25.48
CA ASP A 144 -13.18 -1.88 -24.01
C ASP A 144 -11.82 -1.91 -23.32
N ASN A 145 -10.74 -2.22 -24.05
CA ASN A 145 -9.36 -2.23 -23.54
C ASN A 145 -8.67 -0.85 -23.62
N ARG A 146 -9.31 0.14 -24.24
CA ARG A 146 -8.69 1.45 -24.52
C ARG A 146 -8.07 2.10 -23.28
N TRP A 147 -8.75 2.03 -22.13
CA TRP A 147 -8.27 2.63 -20.89
C TRP A 147 -6.97 2.00 -20.37
N LEU A 148 -6.71 0.72 -20.67
CA LEU A 148 -5.44 0.04 -20.40
C LEU A 148 -4.39 0.44 -21.45
N CYS A 149 -4.75 0.45 -22.73
CA CYS A 149 -3.86 0.86 -23.82
C CYS A 149 -3.37 2.31 -23.66
N GLU A 150 -4.20 3.21 -23.13
CA GLU A 150 -3.80 4.60 -22.87
C GLU A 150 -2.80 4.74 -21.72
N LEU A 151 -2.66 3.71 -20.86
CA LEU A 151 -1.68 3.68 -19.78
C LEU A 151 -0.30 3.23 -20.25
N ASP A 152 -0.22 2.44 -21.32
CA ASP A 152 1.05 1.90 -21.83
C ASP A 152 2.05 3.02 -22.16
N GLY A 153 3.28 2.88 -21.67
CA GLY A 153 4.34 3.88 -21.81
C GLY A 153 4.09 5.19 -21.06
N LYS A 154 3.07 5.30 -20.19
CA LYS A 154 2.91 6.48 -19.33
C LYS A 154 3.91 6.43 -18.18
N PRO A 155 4.45 7.58 -17.74
CA PRO A 155 5.38 7.61 -16.63
C PRO A 155 4.67 7.24 -15.32
N LEU A 156 5.36 6.44 -14.51
CA LEU A 156 4.99 6.12 -13.14
C LEU A 156 5.12 7.36 -12.27
N ILE A 157 4.07 7.68 -11.51
CA ILE A 157 4.15 8.76 -10.53
C ILE A 157 4.75 8.20 -9.26
N LEU A 158 5.80 8.85 -8.78
CA LEU A 158 6.55 8.46 -7.59
C LEU A 158 6.13 9.31 -6.38
N PRO A 159 6.33 8.80 -5.15
CA PRO A 159 6.22 9.61 -3.94
C PRO A 159 7.15 10.83 -3.98
N ARG A 160 6.75 11.89 -3.27
CA ARG A 160 7.56 13.12 -3.18
C ARG A 160 8.90 12.86 -2.52
N ASP A 161 8.91 12.01 -1.50
CA ASP A 161 10.11 11.63 -0.78
C ASP A 161 10.73 10.37 -1.41
N SER A 162 12.00 10.46 -1.79
CA SER A 162 12.75 9.38 -2.43
C SER A 162 12.91 8.15 -1.54
N GLN A 163 12.83 8.28 -0.21
CA GLN A 163 12.90 7.12 0.68
C GLN A 163 11.72 6.15 0.51
N TRP A 164 10.60 6.64 -0.05
CA TRP A 164 9.40 5.85 -0.31
C TRP A 164 9.26 5.43 -1.78
N HIS A 165 10.27 5.68 -2.61
CA HIS A 165 10.24 5.23 -4.00
C HIS A 165 10.16 3.70 -4.07
N PRO A 166 9.41 3.15 -5.05
CA PRO A 166 9.37 1.71 -5.27
C PRO A 166 10.77 1.10 -5.37
N ALA A 167 10.98 -0.02 -4.68
CA ALA A 167 12.23 -0.76 -4.78
C ALA A 167 12.40 -1.28 -6.22
N THR A 168 13.61 -1.14 -6.78
CA THR A 168 13.91 -1.57 -8.16
C THR A 168 13.58 -3.04 -8.35
N GLU A 169 13.92 -3.87 -7.37
CA GLU A 169 13.69 -5.32 -7.38
C GLU A 169 12.19 -5.65 -7.43
N ALA A 170 11.35 -4.85 -6.75
CA ALA A 170 9.90 -5.02 -6.76
C ALA A 170 9.29 -4.63 -8.12
N LEU A 171 9.82 -3.58 -8.76
CA LEU A 171 9.43 -3.19 -10.13
C LEU A 171 9.84 -4.26 -11.15
N GLU A 172 11.07 -4.76 -11.06
CA GLU A 172 11.57 -5.85 -11.90
C GLU A 172 10.72 -7.12 -11.75
N TRP A 173 10.39 -7.50 -10.51
CA TRP A 173 9.51 -8.63 -10.24
C TRP A 173 8.14 -8.45 -10.89
N ARG A 174 7.51 -7.27 -10.72
CA ARG A 174 6.18 -7.03 -11.26
C ARG A 174 6.18 -7.06 -12.79
N LEU A 175 7.19 -6.48 -13.44
CA LEU A 175 7.34 -6.52 -14.90
C LEU A 175 7.63 -7.94 -15.42
N ALA A 176 8.42 -8.74 -14.69
CA ALA A 176 8.69 -10.13 -15.04
C ALA A 176 7.44 -11.01 -14.99
N ASN A 177 6.49 -10.70 -14.10
CA ASN A 177 5.22 -11.39 -13.94
C ASN A 177 4.07 -10.81 -14.79
N LEU A 178 4.35 -9.85 -15.69
CA LEU A 178 3.36 -9.36 -16.64
C LEU A 178 2.91 -10.53 -17.54
N GLN A 179 1.59 -10.69 -17.71
CA GLN A 179 1.05 -11.73 -18.58
C GLN A 179 1.58 -11.54 -20.00
N ARG A 180 2.06 -12.59 -20.65
CA ARG A 180 2.59 -12.54 -22.02
C ARG A 180 1.76 -13.36 -22.99
#